data_AF-A0A060SYA4-F1
#
_entry.id   AF-A0A060SYA4-F1
#
_cell.length_a   1.000
_cell.length_b   1.000
_cell.length_c   1.000
_cell.angle_alpha   90.00
_cell.angle_beta   90.00
_cell.angle_gamma   90.00
#
_symmetry.space_group_name_H-M   'P 1'
#
loop_
_entity.id
_entity.type
_entity.pdbx_description
1 polymer ?
#
loop_
_entity_poly.entity_id
_entity_poly.type
_entity_poly.pdbx_seq_one_letter_code
_entity_poly.pdbx_strand_id
1 'polypeptide(L)'
;MSANPRTPTLRVNEDYVQRDVSTANLLIALSYRGIPLRCRFSDVRGCLIDFDHAKEVLPVAQRKAELELRDDPRLYTIFRNDLHPELAKRITKEVFQRALQLVKFRAPEADRSLLVACSAAYIEAALQYHEISGRSSLPNNPYTPEQLGWNSDLLHPAVNIHQDRDGRRSPRSGTPPYASAKILNEEPVQVFRWLASLRPSVVVHDAIHDMESFFWVLLHLCMTRAGPGGARREELVGKLDHDTALADVLELRRIVYCFFDGPLEVIAWNKKEAFKDCKNFELLVLRHIHPYFELFRSLLHRWWELLLLVYEFEGYEYHNNHAFVIELLERTLKELGTIASPDDEQRQEDVTERRVDYIPTQQASTLSGPNEYRVTTTFDTIPEAQRQKPVTDAQRPASPTAVYSRSGKD
;
A
#
# COMPACT_ATOMS: atom_id res chain seq x y z
N MET A 1 25.59 19.86 -36.68
CA MET A 1 25.78 19.04 -35.46
C MET A 1 24.85 19.59 -34.40
N SER A 2 23.65 19.04 -34.31
CA SER A 2 22.63 19.45 -33.33
C SER A 2 22.78 18.57 -32.10
N ALA A 3 23.02 19.19 -30.95
CA ALA A 3 23.18 18.52 -29.67
C ALA A 3 21.82 17.96 -29.21
N ASN A 4 21.78 16.65 -28.99
CA ASN A 4 20.63 15.96 -28.42
C ASN A 4 20.42 16.45 -26.97
N PRO A 5 19.22 16.94 -26.60
CA PRO A 5 18.93 17.26 -25.21
C PRO A 5 18.88 15.96 -24.40
N ARG A 6 19.81 15.81 -23.46
CA ARG A 6 19.82 14.71 -22.50
C ARG A 6 18.56 14.80 -21.66
N THR A 7 17.63 13.87 -21.87
CA THR A 7 16.54 13.60 -20.93
C THR A 7 17.17 13.23 -19.59
N PRO A 8 16.82 13.90 -18.49
CA PRO A 8 17.30 13.51 -17.18
C PRO A 8 16.67 12.16 -16.82
N THR A 9 17.45 11.10 -16.89
CA THR A 9 17.10 9.83 -16.25
C THR A 9 17.15 10.06 -14.75
N LEU A 10 15.98 10.23 -14.15
CA LEU A 10 15.81 10.19 -12.70
C LEU A 10 16.33 8.82 -12.25
N ARG A 11 17.55 8.76 -11.74
CA ARG A 11 18.02 7.59 -10.98
C ARG A 11 17.27 7.64 -9.66
N VAL A 12 16.15 6.93 -9.59
CA VAL A 12 15.51 6.62 -8.32
C VAL A 12 16.51 5.74 -7.58
N ASN A 13 17.21 6.30 -6.59
CA ASN A 13 17.99 5.49 -5.67
C ASN A 13 16.97 4.75 -4.80
N GLU A 14 16.77 3.47 -5.07
CA GLU A 14 15.87 2.54 -4.35
C GLU A 14 16.38 2.15 -2.96
N ASP A 15 17.25 2.99 -2.39
CA ASP A 15 18.04 2.70 -1.20
C ASP A 15 17.40 3.29 0.05
N TYR A 16 16.20 3.89 -0.04
CA TYR A 16 15.46 4.47 1.08
C TYR A 16 14.01 3.99 1.13
N VAL A 17 13.53 3.75 2.35
CA VAL A 17 12.10 3.56 2.67
C VAL A 17 11.65 4.71 3.56
N GLN A 18 10.47 5.29 3.32
CA GLN A 18 10.05 6.51 4.02
C GLN A 18 9.42 6.24 5.39
N ARG A 19 8.71 5.11 5.54
CA ARG A 19 8.17 4.58 6.81
C ARG A 19 7.06 5.32 7.51
N ASP A 20 6.63 6.47 7.01
CA ASP A 20 5.56 7.27 7.58
C ASP A 20 4.72 7.97 6.49
N VAL A 21 4.21 7.18 5.55
CA VAL A 21 3.34 7.72 4.49
C VAL A 21 1.97 7.98 5.09
N SER A 22 1.57 9.26 5.11
CA SER A 22 0.32 9.71 5.73
C SER A 22 -0.27 10.90 4.98
N THR A 23 -1.53 11.25 5.26
CA THR A 23 -2.14 12.47 4.70
C THR A 23 -1.44 13.76 5.13
N ALA A 24 -0.73 13.74 6.28
CA ALA A 24 0.03 14.87 6.79
C ALA A 24 1.38 15.03 6.08
N ASN A 25 1.97 13.92 5.62
CA ASN A 25 3.27 13.89 4.97
C ASN A 25 3.18 13.95 3.43
N LEU A 26 1.98 14.12 2.88
CA LEU A 26 1.74 14.37 1.47
C LEU A 26 1.40 15.85 1.26
N LEU A 27 2.11 16.49 0.34
CA LEU A 27 1.80 17.83 -0.14
C LEU A 27 1.27 17.74 -1.57
N ILE A 28 0.18 18.45 -1.83
CA ILE A 28 -0.33 18.65 -3.19
C ILE A 28 -0.27 20.15 -3.48
N ALA A 29 0.59 20.53 -4.41
CA ALA A 29 0.74 21.89 -4.88
C ALA A 29 0.05 22.06 -6.24
N LEU A 30 -0.69 23.14 -6.38
CA LEU A 30 -1.29 23.57 -7.65
C LEU A 30 -0.44 24.71 -8.21
N SER A 31 0.12 24.52 -9.40
CA SER A 31 0.87 25.54 -10.12
C SER A 31 -0.09 26.58 -10.69
N TYR A 32 -0.33 27.65 -9.95
CA TYR A 32 -1.14 28.78 -10.43
C TYR A 32 -0.31 29.67 -11.36
N ARG A 33 -0.55 29.61 -12.67
CA ARG A 33 0.12 30.49 -13.66
C ARG A 33 -0.70 31.72 -14.05
N GLY A 34 -1.70 32.13 -13.27
CA GLY A 34 -2.52 33.32 -13.55
C GLY A 34 -3.42 33.21 -14.80
N ILE A 35 -3.60 32.01 -15.34
CA ILE A 35 -4.54 31.72 -16.43
C ILE A 35 -5.80 31.10 -15.81
N PRO A 36 -7.02 31.46 -16.27
CA PRO A 36 -8.28 30.90 -15.75
C PRO A 36 -8.22 29.37 -15.69
N LEU A 37 -8.73 28.82 -14.58
CA LEU A 37 -8.65 27.44 -14.08
C LEU A 37 -9.26 26.39 -15.04
N ARG A 38 -8.76 26.28 -16.28
CA ARG A 38 -8.77 24.99 -16.96
C ARG A 38 -7.58 24.22 -16.44
N CYS A 39 -7.71 23.68 -15.23
CA CYS A 39 -6.71 22.83 -14.59
C CYS A 39 -6.32 21.71 -15.54
N ARG A 40 -5.15 21.83 -16.17
CA ARG A 40 -4.54 20.68 -16.83
C ARG A 40 -3.87 19.86 -15.75
N PHE A 41 -3.96 18.53 -15.84
CA PHE A 41 -3.28 17.62 -14.91
C PHE A 41 -1.77 17.92 -14.76
N SER A 42 -1.15 18.56 -15.76
CA SER A 42 0.24 19.04 -15.72
C SER A 42 0.56 20.07 -14.64
N ASP A 43 -0.45 20.69 -14.04
CA ASP A 43 -0.28 21.78 -13.07
C ASP A 43 -0.36 21.28 -11.61
N VAL A 44 -0.69 20.01 -11.38
CA VAL A 44 -0.71 19.39 -10.05
C VAL A 44 0.64 18.73 -9.77
N ARG A 45 1.26 19.05 -8.63
CA ARG A 45 2.48 18.39 -8.15
C ARG A 45 2.24 17.76 -6.79
N GLY A 46 2.61 16.50 -6.65
CA GLY A 46 2.69 15.81 -5.37
C GLY A 46 4.12 15.85 -4.82
N CYS A 47 4.27 15.97 -3.51
CA CYS A 47 5.55 15.85 -2.82
C CYS A 47 5.36 15.10 -1.50
N LEU A 48 6.19 14.09 -1.25
CA LEU A 48 6.30 13.47 0.06
C LEU A 48 7.27 14.31 0.90
N ILE A 49 6.91 14.59 2.14
CA ILE A 49 7.71 15.32 3.11
C ILE A 49 7.93 14.46 4.35
N ASP A 50 8.66 15.01 5.33
CA ASP A 50 8.96 14.35 6.60
C ASP A 50 9.67 13.00 6.42
N PHE A 51 10.99 13.08 6.26
CA PHE A 51 11.88 11.93 6.10
C PHE A 51 12.61 11.58 7.41
N ASP A 52 12.14 12.09 8.55
CA ASP A 52 12.78 11.83 9.86
C ASP A 52 12.73 10.34 10.23
N HIS A 53 11.70 9.64 9.74
CA HIS A 53 11.54 8.19 9.87
C HIS A 53 12.15 7.38 8.72
N ALA A 54 12.62 8.05 7.66
CA ALA A 54 13.18 7.36 6.51
C ALA A 54 14.47 6.61 6.90
N LYS A 55 14.68 5.44 6.31
CA LYS A 55 15.87 4.63 6.57
C LYS A 55 16.49 4.15 5.28
N GLU A 56 17.82 4.16 5.30
CA GLU A 56 18.61 3.55 4.25
C GLU A 56 18.57 2.02 4.36
N VAL A 57 18.30 1.38 3.23
CA VAL A 57 18.28 -0.07 3.05
C VAL A 57 19.35 -0.47 2.05
N LEU A 58 19.80 -1.73 2.11
CA LEU A 58 20.76 -2.22 1.13
C LEU A 58 20.26 -2.01 -0.31
N PRO A 59 21.12 -1.51 -1.22
CA PRO A 59 20.75 -1.32 -2.61
C PRO A 59 20.25 -2.61 -3.26
N VAL A 60 19.30 -2.48 -4.19
CA VAL A 60 18.71 -3.64 -4.90
C VAL A 60 19.77 -4.55 -5.52
N ALA A 61 20.84 -3.98 -6.08
CA ALA A 61 21.95 -4.74 -6.65
C ALA A 61 22.64 -5.67 -5.63
N GLN A 62 22.68 -5.30 -4.35
CA GLN A 62 23.27 -6.08 -3.27
C GLN A 62 22.27 -7.07 -2.63
N ARG A 63 20.97 -6.89 -2.89
CA ARG A 63 19.90 -7.77 -2.40
C ARG A 63 19.57 -8.90 -3.37
N LYS A 64 20.14 -8.93 -4.57
CA LYS A 64 19.84 -9.96 -5.58
C LYS A 64 20.13 -11.36 -5.03
N ALA A 65 19.14 -12.24 -5.10
CA ALA A 65 19.31 -13.64 -4.76
C ALA A 65 20.01 -14.36 -5.90
N GLU A 66 21.18 -14.94 -5.63
CA GLU A 66 21.86 -15.83 -6.56
C GLU A 66 21.12 -17.17 -6.57
N LEU A 67 20.27 -17.38 -7.57
CA LEU A 67 19.48 -18.60 -7.70
C LEU A 67 19.95 -19.40 -8.89
N GLU A 68 20.49 -20.59 -8.63
CA GLU A 68 20.74 -21.55 -9.69
C GLU A 68 19.41 -21.97 -10.33
N LEU A 69 19.28 -21.73 -11.63
CA LEU A 69 18.15 -22.17 -12.43
C LEU A 69 18.27 -23.68 -12.67
N ARG A 70 18.04 -24.46 -11.62
CA ARG A 70 18.11 -25.92 -11.68
C ARG A 70 16.83 -26.44 -12.31
N ASP A 71 16.86 -26.60 -13.63
CA ASP A 71 15.77 -27.23 -14.38
C ASP A 71 15.65 -28.69 -13.94
N ASP A 72 14.54 -29.03 -13.28
CA ASP A 72 14.13 -30.43 -13.09
C ASP A 72 12.95 -30.66 -14.05
N PRO A 73 13.21 -31.20 -15.26
CA PRO A 73 12.16 -31.42 -16.25
C PRO A 73 11.01 -32.26 -15.72
N ARG A 74 11.26 -33.13 -14.72
CA ARG A 74 10.24 -34.01 -14.14
C ARG A 74 9.18 -33.20 -13.40
N LEU A 75 9.54 -32.10 -12.73
CA LEU A 75 8.58 -31.27 -12.01
C LEU A 75 7.61 -30.57 -12.96
N TYR A 76 8.09 -30.08 -14.10
CA TYR A 76 7.21 -29.51 -15.12
C TYR A 76 6.32 -30.58 -15.76
N THR A 77 6.84 -31.79 -15.99
CA THR A 77 6.02 -32.91 -16.46
C THR A 77 4.90 -33.25 -15.50
N ILE A 78 5.17 -33.36 -14.19
CA ILE A 78 4.16 -33.61 -13.15
C ILE A 78 3.13 -32.49 -13.12
N PHE A 79 3.58 -31.23 -13.10
CA PHE A 79 2.71 -30.06 -13.14
C PHE A 79 1.77 -30.08 -14.35
N ARG A 80 2.32 -30.31 -15.55
CA ARG A 80 1.57 -30.23 -16.81
C ARG A 80 0.65 -31.43 -17.03
N ASN A 81 1.09 -32.64 -16.72
CA ASN A 81 0.34 -33.85 -17.10
C ASN A 81 -0.58 -34.33 -15.97
N ASP A 82 -0.17 -34.18 -14.71
CA ASP A 82 -0.82 -34.87 -13.60
C ASP A 82 -1.67 -33.92 -12.74
N LEU A 83 -1.24 -32.67 -12.55
CA LEU A 83 -1.86 -31.76 -11.57
C LEU A 83 -2.64 -30.60 -12.19
N HIS A 84 -2.07 -29.87 -13.16
CA HIS A 84 -2.65 -28.63 -13.68
C HIS A 84 -2.53 -28.49 -15.22
N PRO A 85 -3.13 -29.41 -16.01
CA PRO A 85 -3.03 -29.38 -17.46
C PRO A 85 -3.59 -28.12 -18.11
N GLU A 86 -4.68 -27.55 -17.58
CA GLU A 86 -5.26 -26.32 -18.13
C GLU A 86 -4.41 -25.10 -17.82
N LEU A 87 -3.84 -25.01 -16.62
CA LEU A 87 -2.92 -23.93 -16.25
C LEU A 87 -1.65 -23.98 -17.12
N ALA A 88 -1.13 -25.18 -17.37
CA ALA A 88 0.06 -25.39 -18.20
C ALA A 88 -0.13 -24.94 -19.65
N LYS A 89 -1.35 -24.98 -20.20
CA LYS A 89 -1.66 -24.44 -21.54
C LYS A 89 -1.61 -22.91 -21.59
N ARG A 90 -1.84 -22.26 -20.44
CA ARG A 90 -1.91 -20.80 -20.32
C ARG A 90 -0.57 -20.15 -20.10
N ILE A 91 0.50 -20.90 -19.84
CA ILE A 91 1.81 -20.36 -19.50
C ILE A 91 2.92 -21.00 -20.31
N THR A 92 4.03 -20.29 -20.43
CA THR A 92 5.29 -20.86 -20.93
C THR A 92 5.97 -21.72 -19.85
N LYS A 93 6.90 -22.59 -20.25
CA LYS A 93 7.69 -23.41 -19.30
C LYS A 93 8.51 -22.52 -18.37
N GLU A 94 8.98 -21.39 -18.89
CA GLU A 94 9.79 -20.39 -18.20
C GLU A 94 9.03 -19.75 -17.03
N VAL A 95 7.72 -19.48 -17.18
CA VAL A 95 6.87 -19.01 -16.08
C VAL A 95 6.84 -20.04 -14.95
N PHE A 96 6.65 -21.33 -15.27
CA PHE A 96 6.69 -22.38 -14.24
C PHE A 96 8.06 -22.46 -13.55
N GLN A 97 9.15 -22.35 -14.30
CA GLN A 97 10.50 -22.34 -13.72
C GLN A 97 10.72 -21.16 -12.77
N ARG A 98 10.24 -19.96 -13.13
CA ARG A 98 10.33 -18.75 -12.30
C ARG A 98 9.51 -18.86 -11.02
N ALA A 99 8.31 -19.43 -11.09
CA ALA A 99 7.51 -19.73 -9.90
C ALA A 99 8.20 -20.75 -9.00
N LEU A 100 8.75 -21.83 -9.58
CA LEU A 100 9.48 -22.84 -8.84
C LEU A 100 10.72 -22.28 -8.14
N GLN A 101 11.44 -21.35 -8.79
CA GLN A 101 12.57 -20.64 -8.18
C GLN A 101 12.13 -19.85 -6.95
N LEU A 102 11.03 -19.12 -7.04
CA LEU A 102 10.48 -18.40 -5.88
C LEU A 102 10.15 -19.36 -4.74
N VAL A 103 9.41 -20.43 -5.02
CA VAL A 103 8.99 -21.36 -3.96
C VAL A 103 10.20 -22.03 -3.30
N LYS A 104 11.22 -22.44 -4.08
CA LYS A 104 12.47 -22.97 -3.53
C LYS A 104 13.21 -21.93 -2.68
N PHE A 105 13.24 -20.68 -3.12
CA PHE A 105 13.85 -19.59 -2.37
C PHE A 105 13.14 -19.35 -1.03
N ARG A 106 11.81 -19.41 -1.02
CA ARG A 106 10.96 -19.21 0.16
C ARG A 106 10.90 -20.42 1.10
N ALA A 107 11.04 -21.62 0.55
CA ALA A 107 10.92 -22.89 1.25
C ALA A 107 11.97 -23.89 0.73
N PRO A 108 13.26 -23.72 1.10
CA PRO A 108 14.35 -24.55 0.57
C PRO A 108 14.21 -26.03 0.94
N GLU A 109 13.54 -26.32 2.05
CA GLU A 109 13.26 -27.69 2.55
C GLU A 109 11.96 -28.29 1.99
N ALA A 110 11.26 -27.60 1.07
CA ALA A 110 10.02 -28.10 0.50
C ALA A 110 10.26 -29.36 -0.34
N ASP A 111 9.42 -30.37 -0.13
CA ASP A 111 9.41 -31.55 -0.99
C ASP A 111 8.86 -31.23 -2.39
N ARG A 112 9.00 -32.19 -3.32
CA ARG A 112 8.55 -32.03 -4.70
C ARG A 112 7.06 -31.69 -4.83
N SER A 113 6.22 -32.28 -3.99
CA SER A 113 4.77 -32.09 -4.05
C SER A 113 4.41 -30.67 -3.62
N LEU A 114 4.99 -30.20 -2.52
CA LEU A 114 4.80 -28.83 -2.02
C LEU A 114 5.35 -27.81 -3.01
N LEU A 115 6.51 -28.06 -3.61
CA LEU A 115 7.10 -27.20 -4.64
C LEU A 115 6.14 -27.00 -5.83
N VAL A 116 5.58 -28.07 -6.38
CA VAL A 116 4.66 -27.98 -7.51
C VAL A 116 3.35 -27.31 -7.13
N ALA A 117 2.76 -27.67 -5.98
CA ALA A 117 1.51 -27.11 -5.51
C ALA A 117 1.61 -25.59 -5.25
N CYS A 118 2.63 -25.13 -4.53
CA CYS A 118 2.84 -23.70 -4.29
C CYS A 118 3.20 -22.94 -5.57
N SER A 119 3.92 -23.56 -6.51
CA SER A 119 4.22 -22.93 -7.80
C SER A 119 2.96 -22.73 -8.62
N ALA A 120 2.09 -23.74 -8.65
CA ALA A 120 0.79 -23.65 -9.33
C ALA A 120 -0.09 -22.55 -8.72
N ALA A 121 -0.20 -22.52 -7.39
CA ALA A 121 -0.95 -21.49 -6.68
C ALA A 121 -0.43 -20.08 -6.97
N TYR A 122 0.89 -19.90 -7.01
CA TYR A 122 1.48 -18.60 -7.33
C TYR A 122 1.19 -18.14 -8.75
N ILE A 123 1.31 -19.06 -9.71
CA ILE A 123 0.99 -18.77 -11.12
C ILE A 123 -0.48 -18.41 -11.25
N GLU A 124 -1.39 -19.19 -10.66
CA GLU A 124 -2.82 -18.91 -10.70
C GLU A 124 -3.16 -17.55 -10.10
N ALA A 125 -2.54 -17.20 -8.97
CA ALA A 125 -2.69 -15.90 -8.33
C ALA A 125 -2.22 -14.75 -9.22
N ALA A 126 -1.04 -14.88 -9.84
CA ALA A 126 -0.52 -13.87 -10.75
C ALA A 126 -1.38 -13.73 -12.02
N LEU A 127 -1.83 -14.84 -12.61
CA LEU A 127 -2.72 -14.80 -13.77
C LEU A 127 -4.05 -14.12 -13.43
N GLN A 128 -4.65 -14.48 -12.29
CA GLN A 128 -5.89 -13.86 -11.82
C GLN A 128 -5.71 -12.34 -11.66
N TYR A 129 -4.63 -11.91 -11.01
CA TYR A 129 -4.30 -10.49 -10.84
C TYR A 129 -4.12 -9.77 -12.19
N HIS A 130 -3.43 -10.39 -13.14
CA HIS A 130 -3.23 -9.83 -14.47
C HIS A 130 -4.54 -9.66 -15.23
N GLU A 131 -5.45 -10.62 -15.14
CA GLU A 131 -6.77 -10.56 -15.78
C GLU A 131 -7.63 -9.43 -15.23
N ILE A 132 -7.75 -9.31 -13.90
CA ILE A 132 -8.55 -8.23 -13.27
C ILE A 132 -7.94 -6.84 -13.50
N SER A 133 -6.62 -6.79 -13.72
CA SER A 133 -5.90 -5.56 -14.04
C SER A 133 -6.03 -5.18 -15.52
N GLY A 134 -6.69 -5.99 -16.34
CA GLY A 134 -6.85 -5.76 -17.77
C GLY A 134 -5.57 -5.97 -18.58
N ARG A 135 -4.61 -6.76 -18.05
CA ARG A 135 -3.37 -7.17 -18.73
C ARG A 135 -3.51 -8.52 -19.44
N SER A 136 -4.73 -8.90 -19.82
CA SER A 136 -4.96 -10.20 -20.45
C SER A 136 -4.09 -10.35 -21.70
N SER A 137 -3.38 -11.48 -21.81
CA SER A 137 -2.67 -11.82 -23.03
C SER A 137 -3.67 -11.88 -24.20
N LEU A 138 -3.16 -11.72 -25.43
CA LEU A 138 -3.97 -11.94 -26.62
C LEU A 138 -4.62 -13.33 -26.55
N PRO A 139 -5.87 -13.48 -27.02
CA PRO A 139 -6.55 -14.77 -27.02
C PRO A 139 -5.62 -15.83 -27.64
N ASN A 140 -5.33 -16.88 -26.87
CA ASN A 140 -4.50 -18.05 -27.23
C ASN A 140 -2.97 -17.93 -27.06
N ASN A 141 -2.43 -16.80 -26.61
CA ASN A 141 -1.00 -16.72 -26.33
C ASN A 141 -0.69 -17.06 -24.85
N PRO A 142 0.19 -18.04 -24.58
CA PRO A 142 0.59 -18.35 -23.21
C PRO A 142 1.35 -17.18 -22.59
N TYR A 143 1.17 -16.99 -21.28
CA TYR A 143 1.87 -15.97 -20.51
C TYR A 143 3.37 -16.26 -20.45
N THR A 144 4.17 -15.23 -20.69
CA THR A 144 5.63 -15.24 -20.55
C THR A 144 6.06 -14.56 -19.24
N PRO A 145 7.29 -14.81 -18.73
CA PRO A 145 7.78 -14.10 -17.55
C PRO A 145 7.75 -12.57 -17.71
N GLU A 146 8.06 -12.04 -18.89
CA GLU A 146 8.06 -10.60 -19.17
C GLU A 146 6.67 -10.01 -19.04
N GLN A 147 5.64 -10.73 -19.51
CA GLN A 147 4.25 -10.28 -19.38
C GLN A 147 3.80 -10.22 -17.92
N LEU A 148 4.33 -11.10 -17.06
CA LEU A 148 4.08 -11.13 -15.62
C LEU A 148 5.02 -10.20 -14.83
N GLY A 149 6.03 -9.59 -15.46
CA GLY A 149 7.06 -8.82 -14.76
C GLY A 149 8.02 -9.69 -13.94
N TRP A 150 8.12 -10.99 -14.24
CA TRP A 150 8.99 -11.98 -13.59
C TRP A 150 10.37 -12.10 -14.25
N ASN A 151 10.70 -11.18 -15.15
CA ASN A 151 12.01 -11.06 -15.78
C ASN A 151 13.04 -10.33 -14.89
N SER A 152 12.65 -9.92 -13.67
CA SER A 152 13.55 -9.38 -12.66
C SER A 152 14.21 -10.48 -11.82
N ASP A 153 15.22 -10.09 -11.05
CA ASP A 153 15.83 -10.95 -10.03
C ASP A 153 14.92 -11.00 -8.80
N LEU A 154 14.91 -12.14 -8.10
CA LEU A 154 14.37 -12.21 -6.75
C LEU A 154 15.32 -11.50 -5.79
N LEU A 155 14.77 -10.85 -4.76
CA LEU A 155 15.58 -10.12 -3.78
C LEU A 155 15.46 -10.77 -2.40
N HIS A 156 16.55 -10.76 -1.66
CA HIS A 156 16.53 -10.97 -0.23
C HIS A 156 15.74 -9.83 0.46
N PRO A 157 15.13 -10.10 1.62
CA PRO A 157 14.47 -9.07 2.41
C PRO A 157 15.39 -7.86 2.64
N ALA A 158 14.80 -6.67 2.71
CA ALA A 158 15.55 -5.46 3.06
C ALA A 158 16.35 -5.66 4.36
N VAL A 159 17.57 -5.10 4.40
CA VAL A 159 18.39 -5.05 5.60
C VAL A 159 18.72 -3.59 5.86
N ASN A 160 18.46 -3.14 7.09
CA ASN A 160 18.79 -1.78 7.51
C ASN A 160 20.30 -1.66 7.68
N ILE A 161 20.93 -0.71 6.97
CA ILE A 161 22.38 -0.52 7.02
C ILE A 161 22.82 -0.06 8.43
N HIS A 162 21.98 0.71 9.11
CA HIS A 162 22.26 1.29 10.43
C HIS A 162 21.43 0.65 11.54
N GLN A 163 21.27 -0.68 11.51
CA GLN A 163 20.48 -1.36 12.54
C GLN A 163 21.03 -1.04 13.93
N ASP A 164 20.19 -0.45 14.78
CA ASP A 164 20.53 -0.19 16.16
C ASP A 164 20.78 -1.54 16.83
N ARG A 165 21.98 -1.75 17.37
CA ARG A 165 22.43 -3.06 17.89
C ARG A 165 21.59 -3.56 19.08
N ASP A 166 20.72 -2.70 19.62
CA ASP A 166 20.01 -2.94 20.88
C ASP A 166 18.73 -3.78 20.75
N GLY A 167 18.39 -4.30 19.56
CA GLY A 167 17.46 -5.42 19.38
C GLY A 167 15.99 -5.18 19.81
N ARG A 168 15.68 -4.07 20.48
CA ARG A 168 14.31 -3.61 20.68
C ARG A 168 13.79 -3.15 19.34
N ARG A 169 12.71 -3.78 18.87
CA ARG A 169 11.88 -3.23 17.80
C ARG A 169 11.63 -1.76 18.16
N SER A 170 12.28 -0.86 17.43
CA SER A 170 12.02 0.58 17.53
C SER A 170 10.50 0.77 17.47
N PRO A 171 9.90 1.68 18.26
CA PRO A 171 8.45 1.88 18.26
C PRO A 171 7.92 1.90 16.83
N ARG A 172 6.86 1.11 16.58
CA ARG A 172 6.25 0.87 15.26
C ARG A 172 6.26 2.19 14.48
N SER A 173 7.13 2.29 13.48
CA SER A 173 7.30 3.52 12.70
C SER A 173 6.07 3.72 11.83
N GLY A 174 5.65 4.97 11.71
CA GLY A 174 4.56 5.39 10.84
C GLY A 174 3.28 5.76 11.57
N THR A 175 2.46 6.54 10.87
CA THR A 175 1.15 7.00 11.32
C THR A 175 0.18 5.81 11.38
N PRO A 176 -0.28 5.38 12.57
CA PRO A 176 -1.00 4.10 12.71
C PRO A 176 -2.21 3.87 11.79
N PRO A 177 -3.08 4.87 11.53
CA PRO A 177 -4.17 4.73 10.56
C PRO A 177 -3.73 4.34 9.16
N TYR A 178 -2.50 4.67 8.77
CA TYR A 178 -1.98 4.43 7.42
C TYR A 178 -0.89 3.37 7.38
N ALA A 179 -0.15 3.14 8.47
CA ALA A 179 0.89 2.12 8.52
C ALA A 179 0.38 0.72 8.11
N SER A 180 1.27 -0.03 7.48
CA SER A 180 1.01 -1.39 7.00
C SER A 180 0.59 -2.34 8.11
N ALA A 181 -0.30 -3.29 7.81
CA ALA A 181 -0.67 -4.39 8.69
C ALA A 181 0.55 -5.15 9.24
N LYS A 182 1.56 -5.41 8.41
CA LYS A 182 2.76 -6.18 8.79
C LYS A 182 3.66 -5.40 9.73
N ILE A 183 3.69 -4.07 9.64
CA ILE A 183 4.43 -3.19 10.56
C ILE A 183 3.69 -3.00 11.88
N LEU A 184 2.36 -2.93 11.82
CA LEU A 184 1.51 -2.70 12.98
C LEU A 184 1.37 -3.92 13.90
N ASN A 185 1.59 -5.13 13.40
CA ASN A 185 1.35 -6.36 14.15
C ASN A 185 2.66 -7.06 14.51
N GLU A 186 2.72 -7.61 15.73
CA GLU A 186 3.86 -8.42 16.16
C GLU A 186 3.83 -9.81 15.55
N GLU A 187 2.62 -10.36 15.43
CA GLU A 187 2.36 -11.61 14.74
C GLU A 187 2.39 -11.39 13.22
N PRO A 188 2.89 -12.36 12.45
CA PRO A 188 2.89 -12.26 11.00
C PRO A 188 1.48 -12.07 10.44
N VAL A 189 1.36 -11.20 9.44
CA VAL A 189 0.17 -11.12 8.59
C VAL A 189 0.15 -12.35 7.70
N GLN A 190 -0.96 -13.08 7.72
CA GLN A 190 -1.17 -14.29 6.93
C GLN A 190 -2.26 -14.03 5.90
N VAL A 191 -2.02 -14.48 4.68
CA VAL A 191 -2.99 -14.46 3.59
C VAL A 191 -3.22 -15.91 3.18
N PHE A 192 -4.49 -16.31 3.09
CA PHE A 192 -4.90 -17.67 2.76
C PHE A 192 -5.80 -17.70 1.54
N ARG A 193 -5.52 -16.83 0.57
CA ARG A 193 -6.38 -16.68 -0.60
C ARG A 193 -6.15 -17.80 -1.60
N TRP A 194 -4.88 -18.14 -1.84
CA TRP A 194 -4.48 -19.21 -2.76
C TRP A 194 -3.94 -20.44 -2.03
N LEU A 195 -4.07 -20.45 -0.69
CA LEU A 195 -3.68 -21.55 0.19
C LEU A 195 -2.21 -21.97 0.02
N ALA A 196 -1.36 -21.01 -0.34
CA ALA A 196 0.07 -21.25 -0.40
C ALA A 196 0.56 -21.53 1.03
N SER A 197 1.07 -22.73 1.28
CA SER A 197 1.61 -23.11 2.59
C SER A 197 3.00 -22.52 2.85
N LEU A 198 3.25 -21.30 2.36
CA LEU A 198 4.51 -20.58 2.55
C LEU A 198 4.51 -19.88 3.90
N ARG A 199 5.65 -19.92 4.58
CA ARG A 199 5.81 -19.20 5.84
C ARG A 199 5.95 -17.70 5.56
N PRO A 200 5.24 -16.83 6.31
CA PRO A 200 5.49 -15.39 6.26
C PRO A 200 6.94 -15.07 6.63
N SER A 201 7.55 -14.06 5.98
CA SER A 201 8.89 -13.61 6.36
C SER A 201 8.88 -12.79 7.64
N VAL A 202 10.09 -12.59 8.18
CA VAL A 202 10.33 -11.64 9.27
C VAL A 202 9.83 -10.25 8.86
N VAL A 203 9.21 -9.55 9.80
CA VAL A 203 8.77 -8.17 9.62
C VAL A 203 9.99 -7.26 9.50
N VAL A 204 10.29 -6.84 8.27
CA VAL A 204 11.24 -5.76 7.98
C VAL A 204 10.56 -4.75 7.07
N HIS A 205 10.70 -3.46 7.41
CA HIS A 205 10.13 -2.39 6.60
C HIS A 205 10.85 -2.28 5.25
N ASP A 206 10.14 -2.67 4.20
CA ASP A 206 10.49 -2.52 2.78
C ASP A 206 9.47 -1.63 2.05
N ALA A 207 9.75 -1.28 0.80
CA ALA A 207 8.93 -0.47 -0.11
C ALA A 207 7.43 -0.84 -0.14
N ILE A 208 7.10 -2.12 -0.04
CA ILE A 208 5.71 -2.58 -0.07
C ILE A 208 4.87 -1.99 1.07
N HIS A 209 5.48 -1.74 2.23
CA HIS A 209 4.75 -1.21 3.38
C HIS A 209 4.44 0.28 3.17
N ASP A 210 5.30 1.01 2.46
CA ASP A 210 5.02 2.39 2.04
C ASP A 210 3.90 2.42 0.98
N MET A 211 3.88 1.47 0.05
CA MET A 211 2.79 1.34 -0.93
C MET A 211 1.46 0.92 -0.30
N GLU A 212 1.46 -0.01 0.65
CA GLU A 212 0.27 -0.33 1.43
C GLU A 212 -0.20 0.90 2.24
N SER A 213 0.73 1.67 2.79
CA SER A 213 0.38 2.89 3.51
C SER A 213 -0.29 3.92 2.60
N PHE A 214 0.19 4.04 1.37
CA PHE A 214 -0.45 4.89 0.37
C PHE A 214 -1.85 4.38 -0.04
N PHE A 215 -2.03 3.06 -0.15
CA PHE A 215 -3.36 2.46 -0.33
C PHE A 215 -4.32 2.86 0.81
N TRP A 216 -3.89 2.75 2.07
CA TRP A 216 -4.71 3.13 3.23
C TRP A 216 -5.05 4.63 3.24
N VAL A 217 -4.12 5.49 2.82
CA VAL A 217 -4.38 6.94 2.64
C VAL A 217 -5.49 7.16 1.61
N LEU A 218 -5.38 6.56 0.43
CA LEU A 218 -6.36 6.73 -0.64
C LEU A 218 -7.74 6.20 -0.22
N LEU A 219 -7.79 5.02 0.40
CA LEU A 219 -9.02 4.43 0.91
C LEU A 219 -9.67 5.34 1.98
N HIS A 220 -8.88 5.85 2.92
CA HIS A 220 -9.35 6.78 3.94
C HIS A 220 -10.00 8.03 3.32
N LEU A 221 -9.38 8.62 2.29
CA LEU A 221 -9.96 9.76 1.59
C LEU A 221 -11.29 9.39 0.91
N CYS A 222 -11.33 8.25 0.21
CA CYS A 222 -12.52 7.77 -0.48
C CYS A 222 -13.69 7.46 0.48
N MET A 223 -13.38 7.05 1.71
CA MET A 223 -14.38 6.69 2.71
C MET A 223 -14.82 7.87 3.58
N THR A 224 -13.95 8.86 3.82
CA THR A 224 -14.20 9.90 4.85
C THR A 224 -14.53 11.27 4.29
N ARG A 225 -14.25 11.54 3.01
CA ARG A 225 -14.46 12.86 2.39
C ARG A 225 -15.72 12.88 1.53
N ALA A 226 -16.40 14.01 1.52
CA ALA A 226 -17.60 14.23 0.69
C ALA A 226 -17.25 14.62 -0.76
N GLY A 227 -15.97 14.84 -1.06
CA GLY A 227 -15.46 15.15 -2.39
C GLY A 227 -14.51 16.36 -2.41
N PRO A 228 -14.57 17.22 -3.43
CA PRO A 228 -13.70 18.39 -3.56
C PRO A 228 -13.90 19.35 -2.39
N GLY A 229 -12.82 20.01 -1.98
CA GLY A 229 -12.83 20.91 -0.83
C GLY A 229 -12.74 20.16 0.51
N GLY A 230 -12.37 18.88 0.53
CA GLY A 230 -11.86 18.22 1.74
C GLY A 230 -12.81 18.08 2.93
N ALA A 231 -14.09 18.48 2.78
CA ALA A 231 -15.09 18.35 3.81
C ALA A 231 -15.25 16.88 4.21
N ARG A 232 -15.36 16.64 5.51
CA ARG A 232 -15.69 15.31 6.04
C ARG A 232 -17.14 14.99 5.66
N ARG A 233 -17.41 13.73 5.35
CA ARG A 233 -18.75 13.19 5.15
C ARG A 233 -19.69 13.53 6.29
N GLU A 234 -20.91 13.93 5.98
CA GLU A 234 -21.95 14.22 6.96
C GLU A 234 -22.29 12.98 7.79
N GLU A 235 -22.23 11.79 7.19
CA GLU A 235 -22.48 10.52 7.87
C GLU A 235 -21.48 10.28 9.00
N LEU A 236 -20.31 10.93 8.96
CA LEU A 236 -19.25 10.87 9.97
C LEU A 236 -19.24 12.08 10.92
N VAL A 237 -20.13 13.04 10.74
CA VAL A 237 -20.21 14.27 11.54
C VAL A 237 -21.59 14.35 12.23
N GLY A 238 -21.61 14.56 13.54
CA GLY A 238 -22.85 14.80 14.30
C GLY A 238 -23.55 13.55 14.88
N LYS A 239 -24.64 13.81 15.60
CA LYS A 239 -25.50 12.79 16.24
C LYS A 239 -26.47 12.22 15.19
N LEU A 240 -26.72 10.91 15.28
CA LEU A 240 -27.62 10.21 14.36
C LEU A 240 -29.07 10.49 14.75
N ASP A 241 -29.85 11.05 13.83
CA ASP A 241 -31.31 11.10 13.98
C ASP A 241 -31.94 9.74 13.62
N HIS A 242 -33.07 9.43 14.25
CA HIS A 242 -33.53 8.05 14.45
C HIS A 242 -34.14 7.31 13.24
N ASP A 243 -34.26 7.92 12.06
CA ASP A 243 -34.99 7.28 10.95
C ASP A 243 -34.10 6.76 9.78
N THR A 244 -34.20 5.45 9.60
CA THR A 244 -34.03 4.59 8.40
C THR A 244 -32.75 4.59 7.55
N ALA A 245 -31.78 5.49 7.73
CA ALA A 245 -30.43 5.35 7.14
C ALA A 245 -29.38 4.83 8.15
N LEU A 246 -29.83 4.37 9.33
CA LEU A 246 -28.96 4.14 10.48
C LEU A 246 -27.99 2.96 10.29
N ALA A 247 -28.40 1.86 9.64
CA ALA A 247 -27.58 0.66 9.57
C ALA A 247 -26.31 0.88 8.74
N ASP A 248 -26.44 1.40 7.51
CA ASP A 248 -25.31 1.66 6.62
C ASP A 248 -24.38 2.75 7.17
N VAL A 249 -24.95 3.77 7.83
CA VAL A 249 -24.16 4.84 8.47
C VAL A 249 -23.42 4.32 9.70
N LEU A 250 -24.07 3.51 10.55
CA LEU A 250 -23.41 2.89 11.70
C LEU A 250 -22.30 1.94 11.25
N GLU A 251 -22.52 1.21 10.16
CA GLU A 251 -21.51 0.34 9.59
C GLU A 251 -20.33 1.12 9.03
N LEU A 252 -20.57 2.16 8.24
CA LEU A 252 -19.52 3.09 7.78
C LEU A 252 -18.72 3.63 8.97
N ARG A 253 -19.40 4.14 10.02
CA ARG A 253 -18.74 4.65 11.24
C ARG A 253 -17.91 3.57 11.91
N ARG A 254 -18.43 2.33 12.00
CA ARG A 254 -17.70 1.20 12.56
C ARG A 254 -16.46 0.87 11.75
N ILE A 255 -16.54 0.84 10.43
CA ILE A 255 -15.39 0.56 9.56
C ILE A 255 -14.35 1.67 9.69
N VAL A 256 -14.77 2.94 9.65
CA VAL A 256 -13.85 4.08 9.83
C VAL A 256 -13.17 4.01 11.20
N TYR A 257 -13.90 3.67 12.26
CA TYR A 257 -13.31 3.41 13.58
C TYR A 257 -12.34 2.23 13.56
N CYS A 258 -12.71 1.10 12.97
CA CYS A 258 -11.90 -0.10 12.94
C CYS A 258 -10.57 0.08 12.19
N PHE A 259 -10.52 0.91 11.14
CA PHE A 259 -9.34 1.04 10.28
C PHE A 259 -8.58 2.37 10.45
N PHE A 260 -9.20 3.44 10.97
CA PHE A 260 -8.60 4.77 10.97
C PHE A 260 -8.72 5.56 12.28
N ASP A 261 -9.89 5.59 12.92
CA ASP A 261 -10.13 6.45 14.09
C ASP A 261 -9.95 5.73 15.45
N GLY A 262 -9.91 4.40 15.44
CA GLY A 262 -9.78 3.58 16.64
C GLY A 262 -8.39 3.60 17.29
N PRO A 263 -8.24 2.99 18.47
CA PRO A 263 -6.93 2.83 19.09
C PRO A 263 -6.04 1.90 18.25
N LEU A 264 -4.72 2.01 18.45
CA LEU A 264 -3.70 1.30 17.68
C LEU A 264 -3.97 -0.20 17.57
N GLU A 265 -4.37 -0.85 18.68
CA GLU A 265 -4.62 -2.28 18.74
C GLU A 265 -5.81 -2.70 17.88
N VAL A 266 -6.87 -1.88 17.86
CA VAL A 266 -8.06 -2.09 17.02
C VAL A 266 -7.68 -1.97 15.55
N ILE A 267 -6.95 -0.92 15.17
CA ILE A 267 -6.50 -0.70 13.79
C ILE A 267 -5.59 -1.84 13.32
N ALA A 268 -4.58 -2.18 14.13
CA ALA A 268 -3.64 -3.24 13.82
C ALA A 268 -4.34 -4.59 13.60
N TRP A 269 -5.25 -4.95 14.51
CA TRP A 269 -6.01 -6.20 14.42
C TRP A 269 -6.91 -6.23 13.19
N ASN A 270 -7.69 -5.17 12.92
CA ASN A 270 -8.63 -5.16 11.79
C ASN A 270 -7.91 -5.22 10.45
N LYS A 271 -6.79 -4.50 10.30
CA LYS A 271 -5.96 -4.59 9.09
C LYS A 271 -5.41 -5.99 8.89
N LYS A 272 -4.90 -6.63 9.95
CA LYS A 272 -4.42 -8.02 9.86
C LYS A 272 -5.55 -9.00 9.49
N GLU A 273 -6.71 -8.91 10.13
CA GLU A 273 -7.82 -9.79 9.82
C GLU A 273 -8.40 -9.54 8.42
N ALA A 274 -8.33 -8.31 7.88
CA ALA A 274 -8.73 -8.05 6.50
C ALA A 274 -7.92 -8.87 5.49
N PHE A 275 -6.61 -9.07 5.72
CA PHE A 275 -5.77 -9.93 4.88
C PHE A 275 -6.13 -11.41 4.99
N LYS A 276 -6.54 -11.85 6.18
CA LYS A 276 -6.94 -13.24 6.45
C LYS A 276 -8.34 -13.56 5.91
N ASP A 277 -9.27 -12.64 6.07
CA ASP A 277 -10.65 -12.69 5.56
C ASP A 277 -10.79 -11.83 4.29
N CYS A 278 -9.92 -12.10 3.31
CA CYS A 278 -9.76 -11.26 2.14
C CYS A 278 -11.03 -11.15 1.27
N LYS A 279 -11.94 -12.14 1.36
CA LYS A 279 -13.20 -12.19 0.59
C LYS A 279 -14.21 -11.15 1.07
N ASN A 280 -14.19 -10.83 2.36
CA ASN A 280 -15.13 -9.89 2.95
C ASN A 280 -14.66 -8.44 2.85
N PHE A 281 -13.40 -8.18 2.48
CA PHE A 281 -12.89 -6.82 2.38
C PHE A 281 -13.69 -5.96 1.38
N GLU A 282 -14.02 -6.48 0.20
CA GLU A 282 -14.81 -5.72 -0.77
C GLU A 282 -16.26 -5.49 -0.29
N LEU A 283 -16.90 -6.55 0.19
CA LEU A 283 -18.29 -6.52 0.65
C LEU A 283 -18.48 -5.64 1.89
N LEU A 284 -17.50 -5.62 2.79
CA LEU A 284 -17.58 -4.85 4.03
C LEU A 284 -16.99 -3.46 3.88
N VAL A 285 -15.85 -3.29 3.20
CA VAL A 285 -15.12 -2.01 3.20
C VAL A 285 -15.38 -1.19 1.94
N LEU A 286 -15.14 -1.76 0.75
CA LEU A 286 -15.20 -1.00 -0.51
C LEU A 286 -16.62 -0.54 -0.85
N ARG A 287 -17.66 -1.22 -0.36
CA ARG A 287 -19.05 -0.78 -0.56
C ARG A 287 -19.38 0.59 0.01
N HIS A 288 -18.62 1.07 1.00
CA HIS A 288 -18.86 2.35 1.67
C HIS A 288 -18.04 3.50 1.09
N ILE A 289 -17.35 3.30 -0.03
CA ILE A 289 -16.75 4.40 -0.79
C ILE A 289 -17.83 5.44 -1.10
N HIS A 290 -17.53 6.70 -0.83
CA HIS A 290 -18.46 7.78 -1.10
C HIS A 290 -18.72 7.90 -2.61
N PRO A 291 -19.97 8.15 -3.08
CA PRO A 291 -20.31 8.15 -4.51
C PRO A 291 -19.44 9.07 -5.38
N TYR A 292 -18.91 10.16 -4.83
CA TYR A 292 -17.96 11.03 -5.54
C TYR A 292 -16.69 10.28 -5.98
N PHE A 293 -16.22 9.33 -5.18
CA PHE A 293 -14.99 8.55 -5.40
C PHE A 293 -15.26 7.17 -6.02
N GLU A 294 -16.48 6.90 -6.50
CA GLU A 294 -16.87 5.59 -7.01
C GLU A 294 -15.96 5.10 -8.16
N LEU A 295 -15.43 6.04 -8.96
CA LEU A 295 -14.48 5.73 -10.04
C LEU A 295 -13.16 5.11 -9.52
N PHE A 296 -12.82 5.31 -8.25
CA PHE A 296 -11.65 4.68 -7.62
C PHE A 296 -11.95 3.30 -7.03
N ARG A 297 -13.20 2.83 -7.00
CA ARG A 297 -13.54 1.50 -6.47
C ARG A 297 -12.77 0.40 -7.20
N SER A 298 -12.74 0.44 -8.53
CA SER A 298 -12.01 -0.55 -9.34
C SER A 298 -10.49 -0.48 -9.11
N LEU A 299 -9.93 0.73 -8.93
CA LEU A 299 -8.51 0.90 -8.58
C LEU A 299 -8.22 0.26 -7.22
N LEU A 300 -9.00 0.60 -6.19
CA LEU A 300 -8.82 0.09 -4.84
C LEU A 300 -9.00 -1.43 -4.77
N HIS A 301 -9.96 -1.99 -5.51
CA HIS A 301 -10.11 -3.44 -5.65
C HIS A 301 -8.85 -4.07 -6.27
N ARG A 302 -8.41 -3.60 -7.46
CA ARG A 302 -7.20 -4.12 -8.13
C ARG A 302 -5.95 -3.99 -7.25
N TRP A 303 -5.82 -2.89 -6.51
CA TRP A 303 -4.68 -2.69 -5.61
C TRP A 303 -4.76 -3.62 -4.39
N TRP A 304 -5.95 -3.82 -3.81
CA TRP A 304 -6.14 -4.80 -2.74
C TRP A 304 -5.73 -6.21 -3.18
N GLU A 305 -6.13 -6.61 -4.39
CA GLU A 305 -5.76 -7.88 -5.01
C GLU A 305 -4.25 -8.04 -5.20
N LEU A 306 -3.56 -6.96 -5.62
CA LEU A 306 -2.10 -6.92 -5.66
C LEU A 306 -1.49 -7.12 -4.27
N LEU A 307 -2.02 -6.45 -3.24
CA LEU A 307 -1.51 -6.60 -1.88
C LEU A 307 -1.66 -8.05 -1.39
N LEU A 308 -2.80 -8.70 -1.65
CA LEU A 308 -3.00 -10.10 -1.28
C LEU A 308 -1.97 -11.01 -1.97
N LEU A 309 -1.75 -10.85 -3.28
CA LEU A 309 -0.74 -11.58 -4.06
C LEU A 309 0.65 -11.38 -3.46
N VAL A 310 1.00 -10.12 -3.21
CA VAL A 310 2.31 -9.73 -2.71
C VAL A 310 2.56 -10.31 -1.31
N TYR A 311 1.58 -10.24 -0.40
CA TYR A 311 1.74 -10.72 0.97
C TYR A 311 1.71 -12.25 1.09
N GLU A 312 0.96 -12.96 0.24
CA GLU A 312 0.90 -14.42 0.30
C GLU A 312 2.21 -15.06 -0.21
N PHE A 313 2.76 -14.54 -1.30
CA PHE A 313 3.91 -15.17 -1.95
C PHE A 313 5.25 -14.49 -1.67
N GLU A 314 5.23 -13.19 -1.36
CA GLU A 314 6.43 -12.35 -1.21
C GLU A 314 7.42 -12.56 -2.39
N GLY A 315 6.83 -12.57 -3.60
CA GLY A 315 7.50 -12.91 -4.86
C GLY A 315 7.98 -11.72 -5.67
N TYR A 316 7.97 -11.85 -7.01
CA TYR A 316 8.43 -10.81 -7.92
C TYR A 316 7.66 -9.49 -7.74
N GLU A 317 6.35 -9.57 -7.49
CA GLU A 317 5.48 -8.41 -7.25
C GLU A 317 5.82 -7.72 -5.94
N TYR A 318 6.36 -8.44 -4.94
CA TYR A 318 6.76 -7.85 -3.66
C TYR A 318 7.88 -6.84 -3.83
N HIS A 319 8.85 -7.18 -4.68
CA HIS A 319 10.03 -6.35 -4.92
C HIS A 319 9.80 -5.28 -5.98
N ASN A 320 8.92 -5.54 -6.96
CA ASN A 320 8.60 -4.60 -8.03
C ASN A 320 7.26 -3.89 -7.83
N ASN A 321 6.77 -3.80 -6.58
CA ASN A 321 5.43 -3.30 -6.27
C ASN A 321 5.18 -1.88 -6.80
N HIS A 322 6.19 -1.01 -6.82
CA HIS A 322 6.07 0.35 -7.32
C HIS A 322 5.65 0.39 -8.78
N ALA A 323 6.25 -0.46 -9.63
CA ALA A 323 5.90 -0.51 -11.05
C ALA A 323 4.44 -0.95 -11.25
N PHE A 324 3.98 -1.93 -10.49
CA PHE A 324 2.58 -2.38 -10.53
C PHE A 324 1.61 -1.28 -10.06
N VAL A 325 1.91 -0.61 -8.95
CA VAL A 325 1.08 0.48 -8.42
C VAL A 325 1.05 1.69 -9.35
N ILE A 326 2.21 2.10 -9.89
CA ILE A 326 2.29 3.20 -10.87
C ILE A 326 1.44 2.88 -12.09
N GLU A 327 1.56 1.67 -12.65
CA GLU A 327 0.75 1.30 -13.82
C GLU A 327 -0.75 1.27 -13.48
N LEU A 328 -1.15 0.76 -12.30
CA LEU A 328 -2.54 0.80 -11.87
C LEU A 328 -3.07 2.25 -11.84
N LEU A 329 -2.29 3.17 -11.27
CA LEU A 329 -2.65 4.59 -11.19
C LEU A 329 -2.71 5.24 -12.58
N GLU A 330 -1.72 5.01 -13.45
CA GLU A 330 -1.69 5.53 -14.82
C GLU A 330 -2.88 5.02 -15.65
N ARG A 331 -3.22 3.74 -15.52
CA ARG A 331 -4.40 3.16 -16.15
C ARG A 331 -5.68 3.84 -15.67
N THR A 332 -5.84 4.00 -14.34
CA THR A 332 -7.01 4.68 -13.79
C THR A 332 -7.09 6.13 -14.25
N LEU A 333 -5.97 6.86 -14.33
CA LEU A 333 -5.94 8.21 -14.88
C LEU A 333 -6.41 8.25 -16.34
N LYS A 334 -6.01 7.27 -17.15
CA LYS A 334 -6.48 7.13 -18.54
C LYS A 334 -7.97 6.83 -18.62
N GLU A 335 -8.47 5.91 -17.80
CA GLU A 335 -9.91 5.58 -17.69
C GLU A 335 -10.71 6.83 -17.30
N LEU A 336 -10.27 7.59 -16.29
CA LEU A 336 -10.88 8.84 -15.86
C LEU A 336 -10.91 9.90 -16.98
N GLY A 337 -9.83 10.00 -17.77
CA GLY A 337 -9.75 10.95 -18.88
C GLY A 337 -10.72 10.64 -20.04
N THR A 338 -11.18 9.39 -20.16
CA THR A 338 -12.14 8.99 -21.21
C THR A 338 -13.61 9.21 -20.85
N ILE A 339 -13.92 9.42 -19.57
CA ILE A 339 -15.30 9.53 -19.06
C ILE A 339 -15.89 10.94 -19.27
N ALA A 340 -15.07 11.93 -19.63
CA ALA A 340 -15.48 13.33 -19.82
C ALA A 340 -16.66 13.49 -20.80
N SER A 341 -17.86 13.59 -20.25
CA SER A 341 -19.15 13.85 -20.89
C SER A 341 -19.51 15.34 -20.77
N PRO A 342 -20.38 15.92 -21.61
CA PRO A 342 -20.84 17.31 -21.45
C PRO A 342 -21.45 17.64 -20.07
N ASP A 343 -22.06 16.67 -19.37
CA ASP A 343 -22.53 16.81 -17.99
C ASP A 343 -21.40 16.97 -16.96
N ASP A 344 -20.16 16.63 -17.34
CA ASP A 344 -19.00 16.85 -16.48
C ASP A 344 -18.57 18.31 -16.46
N GLU A 345 -18.93 19.15 -17.44
CA GLU A 345 -18.53 20.57 -17.43
C GLU A 345 -19.16 21.33 -16.26
N GLN A 346 -20.47 21.16 -16.03
CA GLN A 346 -21.17 21.76 -14.89
C GLN A 346 -20.65 21.18 -13.56
N ARG A 347 -20.43 19.87 -13.51
CA ARG A 347 -19.86 19.21 -12.33
C ARG A 347 -18.44 19.71 -12.05
N GLN A 348 -17.65 19.99 -13.08
CA GLN A 348 -16.28 20.49 -12.99
C GLN A 348 -16.23 21.96 -12.54
N GLU A 349 -17.20 22.78 -12.96
CA GLU A 349 -17.40 24.14 -12.46
C GLU A 349 -17.74 24.13 -10.97
N ASP A 350 -18.75 23.37 -10.56
CA ASP A 350 -19.13 23.22 -9.14
C ASP A 350 -17.98 22.67 -8.28
N VAL A 351 -17.19 21.72 -8.82
CA VAL A 351 -15.99 21.17 -8.19
C VAL A 351 -14.91 22.25 -8.04
N THR A 352 -14.74 23.11 -9.04
CA THR A 352 -13.74 24.18 -9.04
C THR A 352 -14.12 25.26 -8.04
N GLU A 353 -15.40 25.66 -7.99
CA GLU A 353 -15.93 26.62 -7.02
C GLU A 353 -15.72 26.12 -5.59
N ARG A 354 -16.12 24.87 -5.27
CA ARG A 354 -15.89 24.27 -3.94
C ARG A 354 -14.42 24.16 -3.56
N ARG A 355 -13.52 23.98 -4.53
CA ARG A 355 -12.07 23.96 -4.28
C ARG A 355 -11.55 25.35 -3.94
N VAL A 356 -12.03 26.39 -4.63
CA VAL A 356 -11.66 27.78 -4.33
C VAL A 356 -12.14 28.18 -2.93
N ASP A 357 -13.38 27.83 -2.59
CA ASP A 357 -13.99 28.15 -1.29
C ASP A 357 -13.31 27.45 -0.12
N TYR A 358 -12.85 26.20 -0.31
CA TYR A 358 -12.17 25.46 0.73
C TYR A 358 -10.78 25.99 1.04
N ILE A 359 -10.10 26.61 0.09
CA ILE A 359 -8.79 27.19 0.35
C ILE A 359 -9.01 28.28 1.40
N PRO A 360 -8.56 28.09 2.65
CA PRO A 360 -8.75 29.10 3.67
C PRO A 360 -8.11 30.36 3.13
N THR A 361 -8.85 31.46 3.16
CA THR A 361 -8.27 32.78 2.94
C THR A 361 -7.42 33.11 4.17
N GLN A 362 -6.37 32.32 4.43
CA GLN A 362 -5.28 32.77 5.28
C GLN A 362 -4.71 33.98 4.55
N GLN A 363 -4.97 35.14 5.14
CA GLN A 363 -4.61 36.45 4.63
C GLN A 363 -3.21 36.40 4.04
N ALA A 364 -3.14 36.63 2.74
CA ALA A 364 -1.92 36.95 2.02
C ALA A 364 -1.30 38.19 2.67
N SER A 365 -0.49 37.98 3.70
CA SER A 365 0.47 38.96 4.17
C SER A 365 1.79 38.64 3.46
N THR A 366 1.95 39.29 2.30
CA THR A 366 3.23 39.67 1.69
C THR A 366 4.27 38.57 1.41
N LEU A 367 4.16 37.89 0.26
CA LEU A 367 5.32 37.28 -0.42
C LEU A 367 5.22 37.53 -1.94
N SER A 368 5.56 38.75 -2.39
CA SER A 368 5.78 39.04 -3.81
C SER A 368 7.09 38.41 -4.28
N GLY A 369 7.02 37.17 -4.77
CA GLY A 369 8.08 36.52 -5.53
C GLY A 369 7.55 36.04 -6.89
N PRO A 370 8.33 36.12 -7.99
CA PRO A 370 7.85 35.85 -9.35
C PRO A 370 7.55 34.37 -9.67
N ASN A 371 7.61 33.45 -8.70
CA ASN A 371 7.24 32.04 -8.82
C ASN A 371 6.42 31.64 -7.58
N GLU A 372 5.16 32.07 -7.54
CA GLU A 372 4.28 31.84 -6.38
C GLU A 372 3.66 30.43 -6.47
N TYR A 373 4.31 29.45 -5.84
CA TYR A 373 3.72 28.14 -5.61
C TYR A 373 2.84 28.22 -4.37
N ARG A 374 1.54 27.94 -4.49
CA ARG A 374 0.67 27.78 -3.32
C ARG A 374 0.73 26.33 -2.85
N VAL A 375 1.30 26.13 -1.66
CA VAL A 375 1.42 24.81 -1.02
C VAL A 375 0.31 24.67 0.00
N THR A 376 -0.44 23.57 -0.08
CA THR A 376 -1.44 23.17 0.92
C THR A 376 -1.10 21.77 1.39
N THR A 377 -1.04 21.57 2.71
CA THR A 377 -1.07 20.22 3.31
C THR A 377 -2.42 19.59 2.99
N THR A 378 -2.45 18.30 2.68
CA THR A 378 -3.62 17.71 2.03
C THR A 378 -4.91 17.88 2.82
N PHE A 379 -4.91 17.74 4.16
CA PHE A 379 -6.10 17.94 5.00
C PHE A 379 -5.69 18.19 6.48
N ASP A 380 -6.16 19.28 7.10
CA ASP A 380 -5.85 19.65 8.50
C ASP A 380 -6.57 18.82 9.59
N THR A 381 -7.25 17.73 9.23
CA THR A 381 -7.89 16.85 10.22
C THR A 381 -7.00 15.68 10.60
N ILE A 382 -6.20 15.90 11.64
CA ILE A 382 -5.50 14.86 12.41
C ILE A 382 -6.54 13.84 12.93
N PRO A 383 -6.50 12.56 12.52
CA PRO A 383 -7.32 11.49 13.09
C PRO A 383 -7.24 11.47 14.61
N GLU A 384 -8.33 11.13 15.30
CA GLU A 384 -8.39 11.20 16.77
C GLU A 384 -7.32 10.32 17.45
N ALA A 385 -6.94 9.22 16.80
CA ALA A 385 -5.83 8.35 17.20
C ALA A 385 -4.47 9.07 17.30
N GLN A 386 -4.23 10.13 16.52
CA GLN A 386 -3.02 10.96 16.58
C GLN A 386 -3.09 12.07 17.65
N ARG A 387 -4.25 12.30 18.29
CA ARG A 387 -4.42 13.33 19.34
C ARG A 387 -4.05 12.85 20.74
N GLN A 388 -3.64 11.59 20.91
CA GLN A 388 -3.20 11.09 22.20
C GLN A 388 -1.88 11.77 22.59
N LYS A 389 -1.96 12.67 23.57
CA LYS A 389 -0.80 13.40 24.12
C LYS A 389 0.26 12.42 24.61
N PRO A 390 1.57 12.74 24.47
CA PRO A 390 2.59 12.02 25.19
C PRO A 390 2.28 12.07 26.67
N VAL A 391 2.18 10.88 27.29
CA VAL A 391 2.15 10.75 28.75
C VAL A 391 3.48 11.29 29.24
N THR A 392 3.46 12.52 29.76
CA THR A 392 4.58 13.08 30.50
C THR A 392 4.87 12.13 31.66
N ASP A 393 6.02 11.45 31.61
CA ASP A 393 6.56 10.65 32.71
C ASP A 393 6.82 11.55 33.91
N ALA A 394 5.79 11.73 34.73
CA ALA A 394 5.91 12.35 36.04
C ALA A 394 6.22 11.25 37.07
N GLN A 395 7.46 11.29 37.57
CA GLN A 395 7.89 10.81 38.89
C GLN A 395 7.70 9.32 39.20
N ARG A 396 8.77 8.56 38.95
CA ARG A 396 9.08 7.32 39.69
C ARG A 396 9.29 7.63 41.19
N PRO A 397 8.53 7.04 42.11
CA PRO A 397 8.92 7.00 43.52
C PRO A 397 10.11 6.06 43.69
N ALA A 398 11.12 6.48 44.46
CA ALA A 398 12.24 5.64 44.85
C ALA A 398 11.74 4.42 45.64
N SER A 399 12.09 3.22 45.18
CA SER A 399 11.87 1.98 45.93
C SER A 399 12.83 1.92 47.13
N PRO A 400 12.38 1.46 48.31
CA PRO A 400 13.21 1.40 49.50
C PRO A 400 14.17 0.20 49.46
N THR A 401 15.41 0.46 49.87
CA THR A 401 16.48 -0.51 50.08
C THR A 401 16.09 -1.52 51.15
N ALA A 402 15.94 -2.80 50.79
CA ALA A 402 15.76 -3.89 51.74
C ALA A 402 17.09 -4.21 52.44
N VAL A 403 17.13 -3.95 53.75
CA VAL A 403 18.21 -4.37 54.65
C VAL A 403 18.00 -5.83 55.01
N TYR A 404 18.93 -6.71 54.58
CA TYR A 404 19.02 -8.08 55.06
C TYR A 404 19.69 -8.09 56.45
N SER A 405 18.90 -8.28 57.51
CA SER A 405 19.42 -8.68 58.82
C SER A 405 19.49 -10.21 58.89
N ARG A 406 20.71 -10.74 58.90
CA ARG A 406 21.03 -12.09 59.35
C ARG A 406 20.80 -12.18 60.87
N SER A 407 20.02 -13.15 61.32
CA SER A 407 20.11 -13.71 62.67
C SER A 407 20.10 -15.23 62.54
N GLY A 408 21.15 -15.87 63.05
CA GLY A 408 21.20 -17.32 63.26
C GLY A 408 21.13 -17.65 64.75
N LYS A 409 20.90 -18.94 65.00
CA LYS A 409 21.02 -19.69 66.28
C LYS A 409 19.93 -19.35 67.31
N ASP A 410 19.27 -20.30 67.96
CA ASP A 410 19.52 -21.73 68.23
C ASP A 410 18.33 -22.63 67.86
#